data_AF-A0A024FF13-F1
#
_entry.id   AF-A0A024FF13-F1
#
_cell.length_a   1.000
_cell.length_b   1.000
_cell.length_c   1.000
_cell.angle_alpha   90.00
_cell.angle_beta   90.00
_cell.angle_gamma   90.00
#
_symmetry.space_group_name_H-M   'P 1'
#
loop_
_entity.id
_entity.type
_entity.pdbx_description
1 polymer ?
#
loop_
_entity_poly.entity_id
_entity_poly.type
_entity_poly.pdbx_seq_one_letter_code
_entity_poly.pdbx_strand_id
1 'polypeptide(L)'
;MKEHIPEVLATGKFKEAKLTKVLVADDETDTYSIQYRAHSREALDAYYAEDAERLRADGLKRWADKSLAFRTELEVIDEYSVNFN
;
A
#
# COMPACT_ATOMS: atom_id res chain seq x y z
N MET A 1 6.10 0.04 8.99
CA MET A 1 6.04 -0.24 7.54
C MET A 1 6.74 -1.52 7.12
N LYS A 2 8.02 -1.74 7.51
CA LYS A 2 8.86 -2.84 6.99
C LYS A 2 8.28 -4.24 7.18
N GLU A 3 7.49 -4.47 8.23
CA GLU A 3 6.84 -5.78 8.48
C GLU A 3 5.43 -5.85 7.86
N HIS A 4 4.71 -4.72 7.81
CA HIS A 4 3.34 -4.67 7.30
C HIS A 4 3.26 -4.92 5.79
N ILE A 5 4.22 -4.42 5.02
CA ILE A 5 4.26 -4.62 3.56
C ILE A 5 4.40 -6.13 3.22
N PRO A 6 5.37 -6.86 3.78
CA PRO A 6 5.43 -8.33 3.64
C PRO A 6 4.16 -9.04 4.09
N GLU A 7 3.53 -8.64 5.20
CA GLU A 7 2.28 -9.25 5.68
C GLU A 7 1.13 -9.10 4.67
N VAL A 8 1.02 -7.92 4.03
CA VAL A 8 0.02 -7.69 2.96
C VAL A 8 0.35 -8.52 1.73
N LEU A 9 1.62 -8.58 1.32
CA LEU A 9 2.05 -9.40 0.17
C LEU A 9 1.86 -10.91 0.41
N ALA A 10 2.07 -11.37 1.65
CA ALA A 10 1.92 -12.76 2.05
C ALA A 10 0.47 -13.29 1.94
N THR A 11 -0.52 -12.40 1.81
CA THR A 11 -1.90 -12.80 1.48
C THR A 11 -2.02 -13.48 0.11
N GLY A 12 -1.02 -13.30 -0.77
CA GLY A 12 -1.03 -13.82 -2.13
C GLY A 12 -1.96 -13.05 -3.08
N LYS A 13 -2.58 -11.97 -2.63
CA LYS A 13 -3.55 -11.18 -3.40
C LYS A 13 -2.91 -10.03 -4.17
N PHE A 14 -1.66 -9.69 -3.84
CA PHE A 14 -0.89 -8.61 -4.45
C PHE A 14 0.43 -9.13 -5.02
N LYS A 15 0.80 -8.64 -6.21
CA LYS A 15 2.02 -9.04 -6.92
C LYS A 15 3.23 -8.17 -6.58
N GLU A 16 2.99 -6.93 -6.19
CA GLU A 16 4.06 -5.99 -5.81
C GLU A 16 3.54 -4.91 -4.86
N ALA A 17 4.48 -4.29 -4.16
CA ALA A 17 4.25 -3.09 -3.38
C ALA A 17 5.34 -2.04 -3.64
N LYS A 18 4.94 -0.78 -3.75
CA LYS A 18 5.84 0.36 -3.94
C LYS A 18 5.69 1.33 -2.77
N LEU A 19 6.74 1.41 -1.94
CA LEU A 19 6.83 2.42 -0.88
C LEU A 19 7.55 3.65 -1.43
N THR A 20 6.90 4.81 -1.33
CA THR A 20 7.49 6.10 -1.75
C THR A 20 7.39 7.10 -0.60
N LYS A 21 8.35 8.04 -0.56
CA LYS A 21 8.29 9.22 0.30
C LYS A 21 7.76 10.39 -0.53
N VAL A 22 6.78 11.10 0.02
CA VAL A 22 6.25 12.32 -0.58
C VAL A 22 7.27 13.44 -0.32
N LEU A 23 7.79 14.03 -1.39
CA LEU A 23 8.76 15.13 -1.34
C LEU A 23 8.00 16.46 -1.44
N VAL A 24 7.42 16.92 -0.33
CA VAL A 24 6.84 18.26 -0.22
C VAL A 24 7.89 19.18 0.40
N ALA A 25 7.96 20.42 -0.09
CA ALA A 25 9.01 21.40 0.27
C ALA A 25 8.89 21.97 1.69
N ASP A 26 7.86 21.61 2.45
CA ASP A 26 7.59 22.09 3.80
C ASP A 26 7.75 20.91 4.79
N ASP A 27 8.75 21.04 5.68
CA ASP A 27 9.52 19.92 6.29
C ASP A 27 9.20 19.72 7.77
N GLU A 28 7.91 19.62 8.15
CA GLU A 28 7.56 19.29 9.55
C GLU A 28 7.21 17.81 9.74
N THR A 29 6.81 17.08 8.70
CA THR A 29 6.43 15.67 8.84
C THR A 29 6.68 14.87 7.57
N ASP A 30 7.44 13.78 7.72
CA ASP A 30 7.63 12.78 6.67
C ASP A 30 6.30 12.11 6.30
N THR A 31 5.85 12.35 5.07
CA THR A 31 4.69 11.66 4.50
C THR A 31 5.14 10.54 3.57
N TYR A 32 4.55 9.35 3.74
CA TYR A 32 4.85 8.17 2.93
C TYR A 32 3.59 7.69 2.23
N SER A 33 3.74 7.08 1.05
CA SER A 33 2.66 6.37 0.36
C SER A 33 3.08 4.94 0.03
N ILE A 34 2.13 4.02 0.08
CA ILE A 34 2.33 2.63 -0.32
C ILE A 34 1.29 2.28 -1.36
N GLN A 35 1.75 1.86 -2.54
CA GLN A 35 0.89 1.35 -3.59
C GLN A 35 1.03 -0.18 -3.63
N TYR A 36 -0.09 -0.89 -3.50
CA TYR A 36 -0.13 -2.34 -3.67
C TYR A 36 -0.82 -2.66 -5.00
N ARG A 37 -0.20 -3.49 -5.83
CA ARG A 37 -0.80 -3.90 -7.11
C ARG A 37 -1.40 -5.28 -6.96
N ALA A 38 -2.73 -5.36 -7.02
CA ALA A 38 -3.46 -6.62 -6.95
C ALA A 38 -3.21 -7.46 -8.22
N HIS A 39 -3.40 -8.77 -8.11
CA HIS A 39 -3.34 -9.67 -9.27
C HIS A 39 -4.52 -9.44 -10.24
N SER A 40 -5.70 -9.14 -9.71
CA SER A 40 -6.93 -8.89 -10.45
C SER A 40 -7.95 -8.17 -9.58
N ARG A 41 -9.13 -7.84 -10.15
CA ARG A 41 -10.24 -7.27 -9.37
C ARG A 41 -10.73 -8.25 -8.31
N GLU A 42 -10.86 -9.51 -8.66
CA GLU A 42 -11.32 -10.58 -7.76
C GLU A 42 -10.35 -10.76 -6.59
N ALA A 43 -9.04 -10.68 -6.83
CA ALA A 43 -8.03 -10.73 -5.78
C ALA A 43 -8.14 -9.54 -4.82
N LEU A 44 -8.44 -8.34 -5.34
CA LEU A 44 -8.66 -7.16 -4.53
C LEU A 44 -9.93 -7.27 -3.68
N ASP A 45 -11.01 -7.79 -4.27
CA ASP A 45 -12.28 -8.00 -3.56
C ASP A 45 -12.11 -9.08 -2.46
N ALA A 46 -11.40 -10.17 -2.75
CA ALA A 46 -11.03 -11.18 -1.76
C ALA A 46 -10.19 -10.59 -0.62
N TYR A 47 -9.28 -9.65 -0.91
CA TYR A 47 -8.49 -8.96 0.11
C TYR A 47 -9.39 -8.15 1.03
N TYR A 48 -10.38 -7.43 0.48
CA TYR A 48 -11.33 -6.69 1.29
C TYR A 48 -12.17 -7.60 2.19
N ALA A 49 -12.59 -8.76 1.68
CA ALA A 49 -13.42 -9.71 2.43
C ALA A 49 -12.66 -10.47 3.52
N GLU A 50 -11.41 -10.88 3.26
CA GLU A 50 -10.71 -11.86 4.10
C GLU A 50 -9.65 -11.23 5.01
N ASP A 51 -9.00 -10.14 4.57
CA ASP A 51 -7.75 -9.67 5.18
C ASP A 51 -7.78 -8.20 5.60
N ALA A 52 -8.56 -7.37 4.90
CA ALA A 52 -8.46 -5.92 5.04
C ALA A 52 -8.79 -5.43 6.44
N GLU A 53 -9.80 -6.00 7.12
CA GLU A 53 -10.15 -5.61 8.49
C GLU A 53 -9.03 -5.94 9.47
N ARG A 54 -8.53 -7.19 9.44
CA ARG A 54 -7.44 -7.65 10.30
C ARG A 54 -6.17 -6.82 10.11
N LEU A 55 -5.74 -6.64 8.86
CA LEU A 55 -4.53 -5.88 8.55
C LEU A 55 -4.69 -4.38 8.84
N ARG A 56 -5.91 -3.82 8.72
CA ARG A 56 -6.20 -2.45 9.19
C ARG A 56 -6.05 -2.33 10.69
N ALA A 57 -6.65 -3.23 11.46
CA ALA A 57 -6.56 -3.22 12.91
C ALA A 57 -5.10 -3.33 13.39
N ASP A 58 -4.31 -4.21 12.76
CA ASP A 58 -2.88 -4.35 13.07
C ASP A 58 -2.08 -3.11 12.68
N GLY A 59 -2.39 -2.51 11.52
CA GLY A 59 -1.78 -1.25 11.08
C GLY A 59 -2.08 -0.11 12.05
N LEU A 60 -3.33 0.04 12.49
CA LEU A 60 -3.72 1.02 13.50
C LEU A 60 -2.98 0.75 14.81
N LYS A 61 -2.99 -0.47 15.36
CA LYS A 61 -2.25 -0.75 16.61
C LYS A 61 -0.76 -0.37 16.55
N ARG A 62 -0.12 -0.53 15.38
CA ARG A 62 1.31 -0.23 15.21
C ARG A 62 1.60 1.25 14.91
N TRP A 63 0.63 2.00 14.36
CA TRP A 63 0.87 3.36 13.82
C TRP A 63 -0.19 4.42 14.21
N ALA A 64 -1.23 4.08 14.97
CA ALA A 64 -2.45 4.87 15.22
C ALA A 64 -2.19 6.24 15.83
N ASP A 65 -1.27 6.37 16.77
CA ASP A 65 -1.02 7.65 17.44
C ASP A 65 -0.14 8.60 16.61
N LYS A 66 0.36 8.17 15.43
CA LYS A 66 1.38 8.90 14.66
C LYS A 66 1.04 9.09 13.18
N SER A 67 -0.11 8.62 12.69
CA SER A 67 -0.41 8.68 11.25
C SER A 67 -1.89 8.64 10.91
N LEU A 68 -2.32 9.53 10.02
CA LEU A 68 -3.59 9.43 9.29
C LEU A 68 -3.34 8.66 7.99
N ALA A 69 -3.98 7.50 7.83
CA ALA A 69 -3.86 6.69 6.63
C ALA A 69 -5.16 6.74 5.81
N PHE A 70 -5.07 7.20 4.56
CA PHE A 70 -6.16 7.11 3.58
C PHE A 70 -5.84 6.05 2.52
N ARG A 71 -6.88 5.46 1.93
CA ARG A 71 -6.76 4.44 0.90
C ARG A 71 -7.61 4.85 -0.29
N THR A 72 -7.01 4.82 -1.46
CA THR A 72 -7.67 5.11 -2.72
C THR A 72 -7.46 3.92 -3.63
N GLU A 73 -8.54 3.44 -4.26
CA GLU A 73 -8.47 2.42 -5.29
C GLU A 73 -8.11 3.08 -6.62
N LEU A 74 -7.14 2.51 -7.33
CA LEU A 74 -6.66 3.02 -8.61
C LEU A 74 -6.65 1.89 -9.63
N GLU A 75 -7.14 2.17 -10.83
CA GLU A 75 -7.02 1.27 -11.97
C GLU A 75 -5.80 1.67 -12.81
N VAL A 76 -4.94 0.69 -13.12
CA VAL A 76 -3.80 0.92 -14.02
C VAL A 76 -4.30 0.81 -15.45
N ILE A 77 -4.46 1.96 -16.11
CA ILE A 77 -4.87 2.03 -17.52
C ILE A 77 -3.71 1.75 -18.47
N ASP A 78 -2.52 2.28 -18.16
CA ASP A 78 -1.30 2.05 -18.94
C ASP A 78 -0.05 2.23 -18.06
N GLU A 79 1.07 1.65 -18.47
CA GLU A 79 2.34 1.70 -17.76
C GLU A 79 3.51 1.88 -18.74
N TYR A 80 4.19 3.01 -18.65
CA TYR A 80 5.33 3.35 -19.50
C TYR A 80 6.63 3.27 -18.71
N SER A 81 7.64 2.58 -19.25
CA SER A 81 8.97 2.48 -18.65
C SER A 81 10.07 2.59 -19.70
N VAL A 82 11.15 3.30 -19.39
CA VAL A 82 12.36 3.38 -20.22
C VAL A 82 13.55 2.91 -19.39
N ASN A 83 14.36 2.02 -19.94
CA ASN A 83 15.60 1.55 -19.33
C ASN A 83 16.78 2.14 -20.11
N PHE A 84 17.60 2.94 -19.44
CA PHE A 84 18.86 3.43 -19.97
C PHE A 84 19.97 2.54 -19.39
N ASN A 85 20.34 1.50 -20.13
CA ASN A 85 21.49 0.66 -19.79
C ASN A 85 22.79 1.48 -19.83
#